data_AF-A0A3C0Q752-F1
#
_entry.id   AF-A0A3C0Q752-F1
#
_cell.length_a   1.000
_cell.length_b   1.000
_cell.length_c   1.000
_cell.angle_alpha   90.00
_cell.angle_beta   90.00
_cell.angle_gamma   90.00
#
_symmetry.space_group_name_H-M   'P 1'
#
loop_
_entity.id
_entity.type
_entity.pdbx_description
1 polymer ?
#
loop_
_entity_poly.entity_id
_entity_poly.type
_entity_poly.pdbx_seq_one_letter_code
_entity_poly.pdbx_strand_id
1 'polypeptide(L)' 'MALAAGAVTEYQLENGLKLVVKEDHRAPVVISQVWYKVGASYEHDGITGVSHVLEHMMF' A
#
# COMPACT_ATOMS: atom_id res chain seq x y z
N MET A 1 22.75 -15.32 10.33
CA MET A 1 22.11 -15.61 9.03
C MET A 1 21.43 -14.32 8.58
N ALA A 2 22.11 -13.49 7.79
CA ALA A 2 21.56 -12.23 7.32
C ALA A 2 20.67 -12.49 6.11
N LEU A 3 19.39 -12.13 6.20
CA LEU A 3 18.50 -12.09 5.04
C LEU A 3 19.09 -11.09 4.05
N ALA A 4 19.43 -11.54 2.84
CA ALA A 4 19.77 -10.64 1.75
C ALA A 4 18.56 -9.71 1.57
N ALA A 5 18.75 -8.41 1.86
CA ALA A 5 17.78 -7.40 1.50
C ALA A 5 17.80 -7.34 -0.04
N GLY A 6 16.88 -8.05 -0.69
CA GLY A 6 16.65 -7.91 -2.12
C GLY A 6 16.48 -6.42 -2.44
N ALA A 7 17.10 -5.96 -3.51
CA ALA A 7 17.07 -4.56 -3.90
C ALA A 7 15.61 -4.10 -4.03
N VAL A 8 15.31 -2.96 -3.41
CA VAL A 8 14.01 -2.28 -3.54
C VAL A 8 14.18 -1.20 -4.59
N THR A 9 13.35 -1.22 -5.62
CA THR A 9 13.33 -0.21 -6.67
C THR A 9 12.07 0.64 -6.55
N GLU A 10 12.24 1.96 -6.62
CA GLU A 10 11.14 2.91 -6.56
C GLU A 10 10.91 3.56 -7.93
N TYR A 11 9.65 3.74 -8.29
CA TYR A 11 9.23 4.44 -9.51
C TYR A 11 8.17 5.49 -9.18
N GLN A 12 8.13 6.56 -9.96
CA GLN A 12 7.11 7.58 -9.89
C GLN A 12 6.42 7.65 -11.25
N LEU A 13 5.13 7.34 -11.31
CA LEU A 13 4.35 7.46 -12.54
C LEU A 13 3.99 8.92 -12.81
N GLU A 14 3.68 9.22 -14.08
CA GLU A 14 3.23 10.54 -14.54
C GLU A 14 1.97 11.03 -13.82
N ASN A 15 1.10 10.11 -13.38
CA ASN A 15 -0.12 10.43 -12.63
C ASN A 15 0.09 10.69 -11.13
N GLY A 16 1.34 10.66 -10.64
CA GLY A 16 1.66 10.88 -9.23
C GLY A 16 1.66 9.62 -8.35
N LEU A 17 1.37 8.43 -8.88
CA LEU A 17 1.46 7.18 -8.11
C LEU A 17 2.93 6.74 -7.90
N LYS A 18 3.31 6.50 -6.64
CA LYS A 18 4.60 5.90 -6.26
C LYS A 18 4.49 4.37 -6.28
N LEU A 19 5.38 3.70 -7.02
CA LEU A 19 5.52 2.24 -7.00
C LEU A 19 6.79 1.87 -6.23
N VAL A 20 6.66 0.85 -5.38
CA VAL A 20 7.79 0.24 -4.68
C VAL A 20 7.80 -1.24 -5.05
N VAL A 21 8.83 -1.66 -5.76
CA VAL A 21 9.00 -3.03 -6.24
C VAL A 21 10.14 -3.69 -5.49
N LYS A 22 9.87 -4.86 -4.93
CA LYS A 22 10.87 -5.73 -4.32
C LYS A 22 10.83 -7.08 -5.01
N GLU A 23 11.91 -7.41 -5.70
CA GLU A 23 12.03 -8.70 -6.38
C GLU A 23 12.43 -9.80 -5.40
N ASP A 24 11.69 -10.91 -5.45
CA ASP A 24 11.93 -12.09 -4.62
C ASP A 24 11.63 -13.37 -5.42
N HIS A 25 12.68 -14.09 -5.82
CA HIS A 25 12.58 -15.28 -6.65
C HIS A 25 12.49 -16.59 -5.85
N ARG A 26 12.20 -16.53 -4.55
CA ARG A 26 12.10 -17.74 -3.71
C ARG A 26 10.88 -18.61 -4.04
N ALA A 27 9.83 -18.02 -4.61
CA ALA A 27 8.63 -18.73 -5.05
C ALA A 27 7.95 -17.97 -6.22
N PRO A 28 7.24 -18.66 -7.13
CA PRO A 28 6.55 -18.04 -8.26
C PRO A 28 5.21 -17.41 -7.83
N VAL A 29 5.24 -16.49 -6.88
CA VAL A 29 4.07 -15.80 -6.33
C VAL A 29 4.32 -14.30 -6.24
N VAL A 30 3.26 -13.50 -6.24
CA VAL A 30 3.34 -12.03 -6.12
C VAL A 30 2.36 -11.53 -5.06
N ILE A 31 2.76 -10.50 -4.33
CA ILE A 31 1.90 -9.72 -3.45
C ILE A 31 1.73 -8.34 -4.08
N SER A 32 0.49 -7.94 -4.36
CA SER A 32 0.15 -6.59 -4.81
C SER A 32 -0.59 -5.87 -3.69
N GLN A 33 -0.13 -4.67 -3.33
CA GLN A 33 -0.75 -3.85 -2.29
C GLN A 33 -0.87 -2.42 -2.80
N VAL A 34 -2.02 -1.80 -2.53
CA VAL A 34 -2.26 -0.38 -2.80
C VAL A 34 -2.46 0.32 -1.46
N TRP A 35 -1.67 1.37 -1.22
CA TRP A 35 -1.68 2.10 0.04
C TRP A 35 -2.22 3.50 -0.21
N TYR A 36 -3.34 3.84 0.43
CA TYR A 36 -3.86 5.20 0.45
C TYR A 36 -3.35 5.93 1.68
N LYS A 37 -2.81 7.15 1.49
CA LYS A 37 -2.34 8.00 2.59
C LYS A 37 -3.50 8.74 3.26
N VAL A 38 -4.46 7.99 3.76
CA VAL A 38 -5.66 8.47 4.47
C VAL A 38 -6.13 7.39 5.46
N GLY A 39 -6.89 7.78 6.48
CA GLY A 39 -7.47 6.87 7.46
C GLY A 39 -8.17 7.65 8.57
N ALA A 40 -8.50 6.97 9.68
CA ALA A 40 -9.27 7.55 10.79
C ALA A 40 -8.70 8.86 11.36
N SER A 41 -7.38 9.07 11.31
CA SER A 41 -6.74 10.32 11.77
C SER A 41 -7.11 11.56 10.94
N TYR A 42 -7.68 11.39 9.76
CA TYR A 42 -8.14 12.47 8.88
C TYR A 42 -9.64 12.76 9.03
N GLU A 43 -10.34 12.02 9.89
CA GLU A 43 -11.77 12.18 10.09
C GLU A 43 -12.06 13.30 11.11
N HIS A 44 -13.23 13.92 10.98
CA HIS A 44 -13.72 14.90 11.94
C HIS A 44 -14.89 14.32 12.75
N ASP A 45 -15.18 14.99 13.88
CA ASP A 45 -16.30 14.61 14.73
C ASP A 45 -17.61 14.55 13.94
N GLY A 46 -18.42 13.54 14.24
CA GLY A 46 -19.69 13.28 13.57
C GLY A 46 -19.63 12.35 12.35
N ILE A 47 -18.45 12.01 11.84
CA ILE A 47 -18.28 11.04 10.73
C ILE A 47 -17.22 9.96 10.98
N THR A 48 -16.85 9.75 12.25
CA THR A 48 -15.83 8.76 12.61
C THR A 48 -16.18 7.37 12.10
N GLY A 49 -15.19 6.64 11.59
CA GLY A 49 -15.36 5.31 10.98
C GLY A 49 -15.64 5.35 9.48
N VAL A 50 -15.78 6.52 8.85
CA VAL A 50 -16.07 6.63 7.41
C VAL A 50 -14.98 6.01 6.53
N SER A 51 -13.69 6.13 6.91
CA SER A 51 -12.58 5.52 6.17
C SER A 51 -12.69 3.99 6.17
N HIS A 52 -13.13 3.42 7.29
CA HIS A 52 -13.32 1.99 7.44
C HIS A 52 -14.58 1.50 6.71
N VAL A 53 -15.67 2.28 6.74
CA VAL A 53 -16.85 2.00 5.90
C VAL A 53 -16.47 2.01 4.42
N LEU A 54 -15.67 2.99 3.98
CA LEU A 54 -15.19 3.04 2.60
C LEU A 54 -14.38 1.79 2.24
N GLU A 55 -13.46 1.35 3.11
CA GLU A 55 -12.73 0.09 2.93
C GLU A 55 -13.69 -1.10 2.72
N HIS A 56 -14.72 -1.20 3.55
CA HIS A 56 -15.75 -2.22 3.42
C HIS A 56 -16.56 -2.12 2.12
N MET A 57 -16.85 -0.93 1.62
CA MET A 57 -17.66 -0.72 0.41
C MET A 57 -16.89 -0.90 -0.90
N MET A 58 -15.57 -1.07 -0.83
CA MET A 58 -14.76 -1.42 -2.00
C MET A 58 -14.91 -2.89 -2.40
N PHE A 59 -15.61 -3.71 -1.60
CA PHE A 59 -15.85 -5.14 -1.80
C PHE A 59 -17.29 -5.52 -1.40
#